data_AF-A0A522FK30-F1
#
_entry.id   AF-A0A522FK30-F1
#
_cell.length_a   1.000
_cell.length_b   1.000
_cell.length_c   1.000
_cell.angle_alpha   90.00
_cell.angle_beta   90.00
_cell.angle_gamma   90.00
#
_symmetry.space_group_name_H-M   'P 1'
#
loop_
_entity.id
_entity.type
_entity.pdbx_description
1 polymer ?
#
loop_
_entity_poly.entity_id
_entity_poly.type
_entity_poly.pdbx_seq_one_letter_code
_entity_poly.pdbx_strand_id
1 'polypeptide(L)'
;MDELQIESVIKEVSDFNKKAANKVDNRLAKFLELFNNEFPENSIVRFKAETITWAFLDTVLSLYANGNNSSVIIEIYSIIEKFAIRDLPKFLSRNKKVQSIITDLIERKNLNEIAIFFERIGIWSDNDLINIKQITKIRNGIAHKSEKLIAKALNSGKKTHFLEIDSIVKEYDSSQFIIITINLLLKIIFNKKYSNNLKK
;
A
#
# COMPACT_ATOMS: atom_id res chain seq x y z
N MET A 1 41.74 -21.78 3.70
CA MET A 1 40.27 -21.86 3.79
C MET A 1 39.93 -23.20 3.21
N ASP A 2 39.65 -24.18 4.07
CA ASP A 2 39.55 -25.60 3.69
C ASP A 2 38.28 -25.85 2.87
N GLU A 3 38.33 -26.77 1.90
CA GLU A 3 37.18 -27.16 1.06
C GLU A 3 35.94 -27.53 1.89
N LEU A 4 36.15 -28.15 3.06
CA LEU A 4 35.10 -28.48 4.03
C LEU A 4 34.37 -27.24 4.59
N GLN A 5 35.06 -26.09 4.73
CA GLN A 5 34.43 -24.83 5.16
C GLN A 5 33.60 -24.21 4.03
N ILE A 6 34.02 -24.39 2.77
CA ILE A 6 33.27 -23.91 1.60
C ILE A 6 31.98 -24.71 1.44
N GLU A 7 32.04 -26.04 1.55
CA GLU A 7 30.86 -26.90 1.49
C GLU A 7 29.86 -26.63 2.63
N SER A 8 30.33 -26.36 3.84
CA SER A 8 29.45 -26.00 4.96
C SER A 8 28.71 -24.68 4.72
N VAL A 9 29.39 -23.68 4.16
CA VAL A 9 28.79 -22.38 3.83
C VAL A 9 27.78 -22.53 2.68
N ILE A 10 28.10 -23.30 1.64
CA ILE A 10 27.17 -23.58 0.54
C ILE A 10 25.89 -24.25 1.06
N LYS A 11 26.02 -25.22 1.95
CA LYS A 11 24.88 -25.91 2.56
C LYS A 11 24.04 -24.97 3.42
N GLU A 12 24.67 -24.12 4.22
CA GLU A 12 23.98 -23.11 5.03
C GLU A 12 23.19 -22.11 4.17
N VAL A 13 23.79 -21.63 3.08
CA VAL A 13 23.13 -20.74 2.11
C VAL A 13 21.95 -21.46 1.43
N SER A 14 22.12 -22.74 1.05
CA SER A 14 21.04 -23.53 0.44
C SER A 14 19.86 -23.73 1.39
N ASP A 15 20.13 -24.09 2.64
CA ASP A 15 19.10 -24.29 3.66
C ASP A 15 18.41 -22.97 4.05
N PHE A 16 19.15 -21.87 4.09
CA PHE A 16 18.60 -20.52 4.24
C PHE A 16 17.65 -20.18 3.09
N ASN A 17 18.05 -20.41 1.85
CA ASN A 17 17.23 -20.13 0.66
C ASN A 17 15.95 -20.96 0.64
N LYS A 18 16.01 -22.26 0.99
CA LYS A 18 14.81 -23.11 1.12
C LYS A 18 13.85 -22.59 2.18
N LYS A 19 14.36 -22.20 3.35
CA LYS A 19 13.53 -21.61 4.42
C LYS A 19 12.92 -20.26 3.99
N ALA A 20 13.66 -19.45 3.25
CA ALA A 20 13.18 -18.18 2.72
C ALA A 20 12.06 -18.39 1.68
N ALA A 21 12.22 -19.33 0.76
CA ALA A 21 11.20 -19.69 -0.23
C ALA A 21 9.88 -20.13 0.43
N ASN A 22 9.94 -21.05 1.41
CA ASN A 22 8.75 -21.50 2.14
C ASN A 22 8.03 -20.35 2.87
N LYS A 23 8.78 -19.36 3.39
CA LYS A 23 8.20 -18.18 4.04
C LYS A 23 7.52 -17.24 3.05
N VAL A 24 8.09 -17.08 1.85
CA VAL A 24 7.48 -16.31 0.76
C VAL A 24 6.15 -16.93 0.35
N ASP A 25 6.11 -18.24 0.14
CA ASP A 25 4.91 -18.97 -0.25
C ASP A 25 3.78 -18.79 0.78
N ASN A 26 4.10 -18.90 2.07
CA ASN A 26 3.13 -18.70 3.15
C ASN A 26 2.57 -17.26 3.19
N ARG A 27 3.41 -16.24 2.92
CA ARG A 27 2.96 -14.84 2.89
C ARG A 27 2.03 -14.58 1.71
N LEU A 28 2.42 -15.01 0.51
CA LEU A 28 1.59 -14.83 -0.67
C LEU A 28 0.28 -15.61 -0.57
N ALA A 29 0.30 -16.82 0.00
CA ALA A 29 -0.92 -17.58 0.30
C ALA A 29 -1.85 -16.82 1.25
N LYS A 30 -1.30 -16.21 2.33
CA LYS A 30 -2.08 -15.39 3.26
C LYS A 30 -2.69 -14.16 2.60
N PHE A 31 -1.93 -13.47 1.75
CA PHE A 31 -2.45 -12.36 0.96
C PHE A 31 -3.59 -12.82 0.03
N LEU A 32 -3.40 -13.95 -0.66
CA LEU A 32 -4.40 -14.50 -1.56
C LEU A 32 -5.70 -14.85 -0.83
N GLU A 33 -5.61 -15.43 0.36
CA GLU A 33 -6.78 -15.71 1.21
C GLU A 33 -7.55 -14.42 1.55
N LEU A 34 -6.84 -13.37 2.01
CA LEU A 34 -7.46 -12.07 2.28
C LEU A 34 -8.07 -11.45 1.03
N PHE A 35 -7.39 -11.54 -0.10
CA PHE A 35 -7.86 -11.03 -1.38
C PHE A 35 -9.12 -11.77 -1.87
N ASN A 36 -9.19 -13.09 -1.68
CA ASN A 36 -10.36 -13.92 -2.01
C ASN A 36 -11.55 -13.62 -1.09
N ASN A 37 -11.29 -13.35 0.19
CA ASN A 37 -12.33 -12.97 1.14
C ASN A 37 -12.92 -11.58 0.81
N GLU A 38 -12.07 -10.62 0.44
CA GLU A 38 -12.51 -9.25 0.11
C GLU A 38 -13.18 -9.18 -1.28
N PHE A 39 -12.67 -9.93 -2.25
CA PHE A 39 -13.12 -9.89 -3.63
C PHE A 39 -13.63 -11.27 -4.07
N PRO A 40 -14.95 -11.52 -3.96
CA PRO A 40 -15.54 -12.80 -4.32
C PRO A 40 -15.29 -13.20 -5.77
N GLU A 41 -15.06 -14.49 -5.97
CA GLU A 41 -14.90 -15.10 -7.29
C GLU A 41 -16.11 -14.80 -8.19
N ASN A 42 -15.86 -14.68 -9.50
CA ASN A 42 -16.87 -14.39 -10.53
C ASN A 42 -17.56 -13.01 -10.44
N SER A 43 -16.95 -12.02 -9.77
CA SER A 43 -17.47 -10.65 -9.74
C SER A 43 -16.72 -9.70 -10.67
N ILE A 44 -17.40 -8.69 -11.24
CA ILE A 44 -16.76 -7.62 -12.02
C ILE A 44 -15.74 -6.85 -11.15
N VAL A 45 -16.01 -6.73 -9.85
CA VAL A 45 -15.12 -6.07 -8.90
C VAL A 45 -13.82 -6.86 -8.75
N ARG A 46 -13.89 -8.20 -8.71
CA ARG A 46 -12.71 -9.08 -8.67
C ARG A 46 -11.79 -8.86 -9.87
N PHE A 47 -12.31 -8.88 -11.09
CA PHE A 47 -11.50 -8.64 -12.29
C PHE A 47 -10.79 -7.28 -12.27
N LYS A 48 -11.48 -6.24 -11.77
CA LYS A 48 -10.88 -4.91 -11.61
C LYS A 48 -9.80 -4.88 -10.53
N ALA A 49 -10.04 -5.57 -9.42
CA ALA A 49 -9.08 -5.68 -8.33
C ALA A 49 -7.81 -6.40 -8.80
N GLU A 50 -7.96 -7.52 -9.51
CA GLU A 50 -6.85 -8.26 -10.12
C GLU A 50 -6.07 -7.38 -11.11
N THR A 51 -6.78 -6.63 -11.96
CA THR A 51 -6.14 -5.70 -12.91
C THR A 51 -5.31 -4.66 -12.17
N ILE A 52 -5.83 -4.06 -11.11
CA ILE A 52 -5.09 -3.08 -10.30
C ILE A 52 -3.87 -3.74 -9.65
N THR A 53 -4.05 -4.91 -9.05
CA THR A 53 -2.99 -5.64 -8.38
C THR A 53 -1.84 -5.93 -9.34
N TRP A 54 -2.12 -6.51 -10.51
CA TRP A 54 -1.10 -6.87 -11.49
C TRP A 54 -0.49 -5.65 -12.19
N ALA A 55 -1.27 -4.60 -12.46
CA ALA A 55 -0.76 -3.44 -13.17
C ALA A 55 0.07 -2.49 -12.30
N PHE A 56 -0.24 -2.41 -11.00
CA PHE A 56 0.33 -1.35 -10.14
C PHE A 56 1.00 -1.87 -8.87
N LEU A 57 0.74 -3.11 -8.42
CA LEU A 57 1.20 -3.60 -7.12
C LEU A 57 2.25 -4.72 -7.22
N ASP A 58 2.81 -5.00 -8.39
CA ASP A 58 3.85 -6.04 -8.55
C ASP A 58 5.06 -5.81 -7.61
N THR A 59 5.60 -4.59 -7.58
CA THR A 59 6.67 -4.21 -6.64
C THR A 59 6.23 -4.37 -5.18
N VAL A 60 4.99 -4.00 -4.86
CA VAL A 60 4.44 -4.12 -3.50
C VAL A 60 4.35 -5.58 -3.08
N LEU A 61 3.85 -6.45 -3.95
CA LEU A 61 3.75 -7.89 -3.70
C LEU A 61 5.13 -8.54 -3.58
N SER A 62 6.08 -8.14 -4.41
CA SER A 62 7.46 -8.59 -4.34
C SER A 62 8.12 -8.18 -3.01
N LEU A 63 7.91 -6.95 -2.54
CA LEU A 63 8.39 -6.50 -1.23
C LEU A 63 7.72 -7.25 -0.08
N TYR A 64 6.42 -7.50 -0.18
CA TYR A 64 5.65 -8.24 0.80
C TYR A 64 6.10 -9.70 0.91
N ALA A 65 6.27 -10.38 -0.22
CA ALA A 65 6.81 -11.73 -0.34
C ALA A 65 8.15 -11.86 0.40
N ASN A 66 9.04 -10.90 0.17
CA ASN A 66 10.36 -10.83 0.83
C ASN A 66 10.31 -10.38 2.30
N GLY A 67 9.12 -10.06 2.81
CA GLY A 67 8.92 -9.63 4.19
C GLY A 67 9.38 -8.21 4.50
N ASN A 68 9.57 -7.38 3.48
CA ASN A 68 9.97 -6.00 3.64
C ASN A 68 8.74 -5.08 3.82
N ASN A 69 8.04 -5.27 4.94
CA ASN A 69 6.81 -4.55 5.26
C ASN A 69 7.02 -3.02 5.33
N SER A 70 8.18 -2.55 5.79
CA SER A 70 8.49 -1.11 5.84
C SER A 70 8.41 -0.49 4.45
N SER A 71 9.06 -1.14 3.47
CA SER A 71 9.02 -0.71 2.08
C SER A 71 7.63 -0.89 1.45
N VAL A 72 6.87 -1.93 1.82
CA VAL A 72 5.47 -2.10 1.39
C VAL A 72 4.63 -0.88 1.76
N ILE A 73 4.71 -0.40 3.01
CA ILE A 73 3.93 0.75 3.47
C ILE A 73 4.33 2.03 2.74
N ILE A 74 5.63 2.24 2.53
CA ILE A 74 6.13 3.41 1.78
C ILE A 74 5.61 3.37 0.35
N GLU A 75 5.72 2.23 -0.32
CA GLU A 75 5.33 2.09 -1.72
C GLU A 75 3.82 2.27 -1.90
N ILE A 76 3.01 1.64 -1.03
CA ILE A 76 1.56 1.83 -1.00
C ILE A 76 1.20 3.31 -0.85
N TYR A 77 1.80 4.00 0.12
CA TYR A 77 1.54 5.43 0.34
C TYR A 77 1.83 6.22 -0.95
N SER A 78 2.98 5.98 -1.57
CA SER A 78 3.38 6.66 -2.80
C SER A 78 2.47 6.35 -3.98
N ILE A 79 1.97 5.13 -4.12
CA ILE A 79 1.02 4.75 -5.17
C ILE A 79 -0.30 5.50 -4.97
N ILE A 80 -0.86 5.48 -3.75
CA ILE A 80 -2.12 6.17 -3.46
C ILE A 80 -1.96 7.67 -3.75
N GLU A 81 -0.89 8.29 -3.27
CA GLU A 81 -0.61 9.72 -3.46
C GLU A 81 -0.51 10.09 -4.95
N LYS A 82 0.24 9.32 -5.75
CA LYS A 82 0.37 9.57 -7.19
C LYS A 82 -0.97 9.49 -7.91
N PHE A 83 -1.80 8.50 -7.62
CA PHE A 83 -3.13 8.38 -8.23
C PHE A 83 -4.06 9.49 -7.76
N ALA A 84 -4.03 9.84 -6.48
CA ALA A 84 -4.85 10.90 -5.92
C ALA A 84 -4.53 12.26 -6.54
N ILE A 85 -3.25 12.63 -6.64
CA ILE A 85 -2.80 13.87 -7.30
C ILE A 85 -3.18 13.88 -8.78
N ARG A 86 -2.95 12.77 -9.49
CA ARG A 86 -3.22 12.67 -10.92
C ARG A 86 -4.71 12.80 -11.25
N ASP A 87 -5.58 12.19 -10.45
CA ASP A 87 -7.00 12.04 -10.78
C ASP A 87 -7.92 13.04 -10.09
N LEU A 88 -7.54 13.63 -8.96
CA LEU A 88 -8.36 14.67 -8.29
C LEU A 88 -8.78 15.81 -9.25
N PRO A 89 -7.89 16.40 -10.06
CA PRO A 89 -8.27 17.46 -11.00
C PRO A 89 -9.36 17.03 -11.98
N LYS A 90 -9.34 15.75 -12.40
CA LYS A 90 -10.30 15.18 -13.36
C LYS A 90 -11.70 15.05 -12.77
N PHE A 91 -11.80 14.86 -11.45
CA PHE A 91 -13.09 14.85 -10.76
C PHE A 91 -13.66 16.25 -10.55
N LEU A 92 -12.80 17.26 -10.43
CA LEU A 92 -13.18 18.63 -10.15
C LEU A 92 -13.52 19.43 -11.40
N SER A 93 -12.90 19.14 -12.55
CA SER A 93 -13.17 19.87 -13.80
C SER A 93 -12.94 19.01 -15.04
N ARG A 94 -13.66 19.33 -16.13
CA ARG A 94 -13.39 18.77 -17.48
C ARG A 94 -12.45 19.64 -18.31
N ASN A 95 -12.27 20.90 -17.92
CA ASN A 95 -11.43 21.82 -18.67
C ASN A 95 -9.96 21.56 -18.37
N LYS A 96 -9.19 21.17 -19.38
CA LYS A 96 -7.75 20.83 -19.22
C LYS A 96 -6.92 21.97 -18.61
N LYS A 97 -7.24 23.24 -18.91
CA LYS A 97 -6.54 24.39 -18.30
C LYS A 97 -6.83 24.47 -16.80
N VAL A 98 -8.09 24.28 -16.41
CA VAL A 98 -8.49 24.26 -15.00
C VAL A 98 -7.89 23.05 -14.29
N GLN A 99 -7.86 21.87 -14.93
CA GLN A 99 -7.20 20.69 -14.37
C GLN A 99 -5.72 20.97 -14.09
N SER A 100 -4.99 21.60 -15.01
CA SER A 100 -3.58 21.97 -14.80
C SER A 100 -3.41 22.88 -13.59
N ILE A 101 -4.23 23.92 -13.46
CA ILE A 101 -4.17 24.84 -12.31
C ILE A 101 -4.45 24.08 -11.00
N ILE A 102 -5.43 23.18 -10.99
CA ILE A 102 -5.73 22.37 -9.82
C ILE A 102 -4.54 21.45 -9.49
N THR A 103 -3.92 20.81 -10.48
CA THR A 103 -2.70 20.01 -10.29
C THR A 103 -1.62 20.83 -9.60
N ASP A 104 -1.29 22.02 -10.12
CA ASP A 104 -0.26 22.89 -9.54
C ASP A 104 -0.57 23.28 -8.09
N LEU A 105 -1.86 23.47 -7.76
CA LEU A 105 -2.31 23.79 -6.40
C LEU A 105 -2.18 22.60 -5.43
N ILE A 106 -2.40 21.38 -5.90
CA ILE A 106 -2.41 20.17 -5.04
C ILE A 106 -1.05 19.45 -5.01
N GLU A 107 -0.13 19.71 -5.93
CA GLU A 107 1.19 19.05 -5.96
C GLU A 107 1.99 19.25 -4.67
N ARG A 108 1.75 20.35 -3.94
CA ARG A 108 2.41 20.63 -2.67
C ARG A 108 1.65 20.11 -1.44
N LYS A 109 0.49 19.49 -1.66
CA LYS A 109 -0.36 18.95 -0.60
C LYS A 109 0.05 17.52 -0.27
N ASN A 110 -0.01 17.17 1.01
CA ASN A 110 0.20 15.78 1.41
C ASN A 110 -1.08 14.95 1.17
N LEU A 111 -0.94 13.62 1.16
CA LEU A 111 -2.05 12.71 0.92
C LEU A 111 -3.22 12.89 1.91
N ASN A 112 -2.98 13.26 3.17
CA ASN A 112 -4.08 13.50 4.12
C ASN A 112 -4.93 14.72 3.72
N GLU A 113 -4.29 15.78 3.24
CA GLU A 113 -4.99 16.97 2.74
C GLU A 113 -5.77 16.64 1.47
N ILE A 114 -5.17 15.89 0.54
CA ILE A 114 -5.81 15.46 -0.70
C ILE A 114 -7.01 14.55 -0.41
N ALA A 115 -6.89 13.65 0.56
CA ALA A 115 -7.95 12.71 0.95
C ALA A 115 -9.23 13.41 1.43
N ILE A 116 -9.10 14.57 2.08
CA ILE A 116 -10.27 15.37 2.48
C ILE A 116 -11.06 15.83 1.26
N PHE A 117 -10.40 16.16 0.14
CA PHE A 117 -11.13 16.52 -1.08
C PHE A 117 -11.87 15.33 -1.67
N PHE A 118 -11.23 14.16 -1.73
CA PHE A 118 -11.86 12.92 -2.21
C PHE A 118 -13.06 12.48 -1.38
N GLU A 119 -12.99 12.66 -0.06
CA GLU A 119 -14.11 12.41 0.85
C GLU A 119 -15.26 13.40 0.57
N ARG A 120 -14.97 14.71 0.53
CA ARG A 120 -15.98 15.75 0.29
C ARG A 120 -16.73 15.61 -1.04
N ILE A 121 -16.06 15.10 -2.08
CA ILE A 121 -16.69 14.83 -3.39
C ILE A 121 -17.34 13.44 -3.46
N GLY A 122 -17.31 12.66 -2.38
CA GLY A 122 -17.98 11.38 -2.23
C GLY A 122 -17.33 10.23 -2.99
N ILE A 123 -16.03 10.32 -3.28
CA ILE A 123 -15.27 9.22 -3.90
C ILE A 123 -14.70 8.30 -2.83
N TRP A 124 -14.18 8.88 -1.76
CA TRP A 124 -13.73 8.18 -0.56
C TRP A 124 -14.75 8.39 0.56
N SER A 125 -14.78 7.44 1.49
CA SER A 125 -15.62 7.43 2.69
C SER A 125 -14.83 7.88 3.92
N ASP A 126 -15.51 8.15 5.03
CA ASP A 126 -14.86 8.41 6.32
C ASP A 126 -13.90 7.28 6.73
N ASN A 127 -14.27 6.03 6.47
CA ASN A 127 -13.43 4.87 6.76
C ASN A 127 -12.15 4.86 5.90
N ASP A 128 -12.25 5.25 4.62
CA ASP A 128 -11.08 5.42 3.75
C ASP A 128 -10.14 6.51 4.30
N LEU A 129 -10.69 7.61 4.80
CA LEU A 129 -9.91 8.69 5.41
C LEU A 129 -9.19 8.23 6.68
N ILE A 130 -9.84 7.41 7.51
CA ILE A 130 -9.22 6.79 8.70
C ILE A 130 -8.04 5.90 8.27
N ASN A 131 -8.24 5.05 7.26
CA ASN A 131 -7.21 4.17 6.73
C ASN A 131 -6.02 4.95 6.17
N ILE A 132 -6.27 6.02 5.39
CA ILE A 132 -5.21 6.88 4.87
C ILE A 132 -4.43 7.56 5.99
N LYS A 133 -5.11 8.09 7.00
CA LYS A 133 -4.45 8.69 8.19
C LYS A 133 -3.56 7.67 8.89
N GLN A 134 -4.03 6.42 9.02
CA GLN A 134 -3.24 5.33 9.61
C GLN A 134 -2.00 5.03 8.77
N ILE A 135 -2.14 4.84 7.45
CA ILE A 135 -1.02 4.60 6.53
C ILE A 135 0.00 5.75 6.61
N THR A 136 -0.46 7.01 6.54
CA THR A 136 0.41 8.19 6.63
C THR A 136 1.18 8.23 7.95
N LYS A 137 0.53 7.90 9.06
CA LYS A 137 1.16 7.90 10.38
C LYS A 137 2.23 6.82 10.49
N ILE A 138 1.98 5.62 9.97
CA ILE A 138 2.97 4.52 9.93
C ILE A 138 4.13 4.92 9.02
N ARG A 139 3.86 5.39 7.80
CA ARG A 139 4.89 5.84 6.85
C ARG A 139 5.78 6.92 7.44
N ASN A 140 5.20 7.94 8.09
CA ASN A 140 5.98 9.00 8.73
C ASN A 140 6.78 8.48 9.93
N GLY A 141 6.21 7.53 10.69
CA GLY A 141 6.93 6.82 11.74
C GLY A 141 8.18 6.11 11.19
N ILE A 142 8.05 5.38 10.08
CA ILE A 142 9.15 4.70 9.39
C ILE A 142 10.19 5.72 8.89
N ALA A 143 9.75 6.75 8.16
CA ALA A 143 10.63 7.75 7.56
C ALA A 143 11.44 8.54 8.59
N HIS A 144 10.83 8.89 9.73
CA HIS A 144 11.51 9.62 10.81
C HIS A 144 12.15 8.71 11.85
N LYS A 145 12.15 7.38 11.65
CA LYS A 145 12.60 6.39 12.65
C LYS A 145 12.01 6.66 14.04
N SER A 146 10.73 7.05 14.10
CA SER A 146 10.07 7.47 15.34
C SER A 146 9.28 6.33 15.98
N GLU A 147 9.88 5.72 16.99
CA GLU A 147 9.32 4.61 17.78
C GLU A 147 7.92 4.94 18.34
N LYS A 148 7.75 6.14 18.90
CA LYS A 148 6.50 6.60 19.54
C LYS A 148 5.34 6.68 18.54
N LEU A 149 5.63 7.08 17.30
CA LEU A 149 4.61 7.19 16.25
C LEU A 149 4.20 5.82 15.73
N ILE A 150 5.17 4.91 15.55
CA ILE A 150 4.94 3.53 15.10
C ILE A 150 4.18 2.72 16.16
N ALA A 151 4.66 2.70 17.41
CA ALA A 151 4.01 1.95 18.50
C ALA A 151 2.55 2.40 18.74
N LYS A 152 2.28 3.71 18.59
CA LYS A 152 0.91 4.28 18.70
C LYS A 152 0.07 4.04 17.44
N ALA A 153 0.68 3.79 16.28
CA ALA A 153 -0.04 3.48 15.04
C ALA A 153 -0.32 1.98 14.88
N LEU A 154 0.50 1.12 15.48
CA LEU A 154 0.39 -0.34 15.47
C LEU A 154 -0.19 -0.91 16.77
N ASN A 155 -0.70 -0.07 17.69
CA ASN A 155 -1.34 -0.46 18.98
C ASN A 155 -0.48 -1.36 19.91
N SER A 156 0.85 -1.26 19.90
CA SER A 156 1.69 -2.19 20.67
C SER A 156 1.91 -1.81 22.15
N GLY A 157 1.66 -0.56 22.55
CA GLY A 157 1.77 -0.08 23.95
C GLY A 157 3.17 -0.16 24.60
N LYS A 158 4.16 -0.75 23.94
CA LYS A 158 5.52 -0.96 24.46
C LYS A 158 6.47 0.15 24.00
N LYS A 159 7.34 0.60 24.90
CA LYS A 159 8.54 1.40 24.54
C LYS A 159 9.47 0.47 23.78
N THR A 160 9.97 0.90 22.63
CA THR A 160 10.76 0.09 21.68
C THR A 160 11.91 0.93 21.15
N HIS A 161 13.08 0.35 20.88
CA HIS A 161 14.30 1.08 20.49
C HIS A 161 14.40 1.28 18.96
N PHE A 162 15.11 2.31 18.48
CA PHE A 162 15.07 2.78 17.08
C PHE A 162 15.69 1.77 16.09
N LEU A 163 16.58 0.92 16.58
CA LEU A 163 17.17 -0.19 15.85
C LEU A 163 16.19 -1.37 15.65
N GLU A 164 15.08 -1.40 16.40
CA GLU A 164 14.04 -2.45 16.35
C GLU A 164 12.85 -2.04 15.48
N ILE A 165 12.88 -0.88 14.83
CA ILE A 165 11.79 -0.42 13.97
C ILE A 165 11.56 -1.38 12.81
N ASP A 166 12.64 -1.84 12.17
CA ASP A 166 12.54 -2.82 11.08
C ASP A 166 12.09 -4.21 11.59
N SER A 167 12.40 -4.60 12.84
CA SER A 167 11.91 -5.86 13.41
C SER A 167 10.41 -5.79 13.77
N ILE A 168 9.93 -4.67 14.32
CA ILE A 168 8.52 -4.45 14.65
C ILE A 168 7.66 -4.38 13.39
N VAL A 169 8.11 -3.64 12.37
CA VAL A 169 7.37 -3.51 11.11
C VAL A 169 7.46 -4.83 10.31
N LYS A 170 8.56 -5.60 10.39
CA LYS A 170 8.65 -6.96 9.83
C LYS A 170 7.62 -7.94 10.40
N GLU A 171 7.22 -7.77 11.66
CA GLU A 171 6.20 -8.60 12.30
C GLU A 171 4.77 -8.14 12.00
N TYR A 172 4.58 -6.89 11.59
CA TYR A 172 3.27 -6.37 11.23
C TYR A 172 2.81 -6.87 9.86
N ASP A 173 1.63 -7.48 9.78
CA ASP A 173 1.11 -7.95 8.50
C ASP A 173 0.61 -6.79 7.64
N SER A 174 1.39 -6.43 6.62
CA SER A 174 1.06 -5.33 5.71
C SER A 174 0.05 -5.70 4.62
N SER A 175 -0.38 -6.97 4.52
CA SER A 175 -1.35 -7.42 3.52
C SER A 175 -2.67 -6.66 3.56
N GLN A 176 -3.16 -6.30 4.75
CA GLN A 176 -4.38 -5.49 4.89
C GLN A 176 -4.24 -4.11 4.23
N PHE A 177 -3.06 -3.49 4.29
CA PHE A 177 -2.82 -2.22 3.62
C PHE A 177 -2.75 -2.37 2.10
N ILE A 178 -2.28 -3.53 1.60
CA ILE A 178 -2.36 -3.85 0.16
C ILE A 178 -3.83 -3.91 -0.26
N ILE A 179 -4.69 -4.60 0.48
CA ILE A 179 -6.14 -4.67 0.22
C ILE A 179 -6.80 -3.28 0.26
N ILE A 180 -6.50 -2.48 1.29
CA ILE A 180 -6.99 -1.10 1.39
C ILE A 180 -6.59 -0.29 0.14
N THR A 181 -5.34 -0.43 -0.31
CA THR A 181 -4.84 0.27 -1.49
C THR A 181 -5.64 -0.09 -2.74
N ILE A 182 -5.89 -1.39 -2.94
CA ILE A 182 -6.70 -1.88 -4.06
C ILE A 182 -8.10 -1.25 -4.02
N ASN A 183 -8.74 -1.24 -2.85
CA ASN A 183 -10.05 -0.62 -2.65
C ASN A 183 -10.06 0.89 -2.95
N LEU A 184 -9.06 1.63 -2.48
CA LEU A 184 -8.93 3.07 -2.77
C LEU A 184 -8.75 3.33 -4.27
N LEU A 185 -7.90 2.53 -4.93
CA LEU A 185 -7.64 2.65 -6.37
C LEU A 185 -8.86 2.26 -7.20
N LEU A 186 -9.63 1.24 -6.79
CA LEU A 186 -10.90 0.88 -7.43
C LEU A 186 -11.86 2.07 -7.45
N LYS A 187 -11.96 2.79 -6.32
CA LYS A 187 -12.81 3.98 -6.17
C LYS A 187 -12.33 5.17 -6.98
N ILE A 188 -11.02 5.31 -7.23
CA ILE A 188 -10.48 6.34 -8.13
C ILE A 188 -10.73 5.93 -9.59
N ILE A 189 -10.24 4.76 -10.00
CA ILE A 189 -10.14 4.38 -11.42
C ILE A 189 -11.51 4.08 -12.03
N PHE A 190 -12.39 3.43 -11.27
CA PHE A 190 -13.65 2.91 -11.80
C PHE A 190 -14.89 3.63 -11.28
N ASN A 191 -14.74 4.86 -10.77
CA ASN A 191 -15.88 5.64 -10.28
C ASN A 191 -16.87 5.99 -11.39
N LYS A 192 -18.02 5.28 -11.42
CA LYS A 192 -19.05 5.48 -12.44
C LYS A 192 -19.75 6.85 -12.36
N LYS A 193 -19.77 7.50 -11.18
CA LYS A 193 -20.52 8.74 -10.95
C LYS A 193 -20.02 9.90 -11.81
N TYR A 194 -18.74 9.89 -12.17
CA TYR A 194 -18.12 10.93 -13.00
C TYR A 194 -17.87 10.48 -14.45
N SER A 195 -17.85 9.18 -14.74
CA SER A 195 -17.77 8.67 -16.12
C SER A 195 -19.03 8.95 -16.96
N ASN A 196 -20.22 8.98 -16.35
CA ASN A 196 -21.48 9.20 -17.08
C ASN A 196 -21.82 10.67 -17.32
N ASN A 197 -21.26 11.58 -16.53
CA ASN A 197 -21.39 13.01 -16.83
C ASN A 197 -20.60 13.37 -18.09
N LEU A 198 -19.53 12.64 -18.45
CA LEU A 198 -18.67 12.89 -19.62
C LEU A 198 -19.32 12.60 -21.00
N LYS A 199 -20.59 12.18 -21.06
CA LYS A 199 -21.35 11.97 -22.31
C LYS A 199 -22.42 13.03 -22.60
N LYS A 200 -22.44 14.13 -21.86
CA LYS A 200 -23.27 15.31 -22.14
C LYS A 200 -22.40 16.55 -22.30
#